data_AF-A0A9E2DPB3-F1
#
_entry.id   AF-A0A9E2DPB3-F1
#
_cell.length_a   1.000
_cell.length_b   1.000
_cell.length_c   1.000
_cell.angle_alpha   90.00
_cell.angle_beta   90.00
_cell.angle_gamma   90.00
#
_symmetry.space_group_name_H-M   'P 1'
#
loop_
_entity.id
_entity.type
_entity.pdbx_description
1 polymer ?
#
loop_
_entity_poly.entity_id
_entity_poly.type
_entity_poly.pdbx_seq_one_letter_code
_entity_poly.pdbx_strand_id
1 'polypeptide(L)'
;MKHRIIIFSLLCYFSCDTITKKPKASSDHSCMPSNTITRNLSENSYDIEIALSGNTNGMIFVKGGEFEMGGDNNEAKQDEFPKHKVIVNSFWMDETEVTNDQFKEFVDATGYITTAEKAIDWNEIKKIVPPGTPKPHDS
;
A
#
# COMPACT_ATOMS: atom_id res chain seq x y z
N MET A 1 2.79 68.06 -6.12
CA MET A 1 3.82 68.81 -5.38
C MET A 1 4.24 67.95 -4.19
N LYS A 2 5.23 67.06 -4.36
CA LYS A 2 6.66 67.25 -4.02
C LYS A 2 6.85 67.70 -2.57
N HIS A 3 7.41 66.84 -1.71
CA HIS A 3 8.49 67.12 -0.74
C HIS A 3 9.05 65.77 -0.23
N ARG A 4 10.23 65.34 -0.72
CA ARG A 4 11.57 65.32 -0.07
C ARG A 4 11.78 64.06 0.80
N ILE A 5 12.41 63.00 0.28
CA ILE A 5 13.88 62.72 0.31
C ILE A 5 14.43 62.72 1.74
N ILE A 6 14.88 61.56 2.25
CA ILE A 6 16.19 61.33 2.86
C ILE A 6 16.48 59.81 2.84
N ILE A 7 17.58 59.46 2.19
CA ILE A 7 18.27 58.18 2.20
C ILE A 7 19.02 58.08 3.54
N PHE A 8 18.88 56.97 4.26
CA PHE A 8 19.87 56.58 5.27
C PHE A 8 20.17 55.10 5.12
N SER A 9 21.33 54.82 4.52
CA SER A 9 21.97 53.52 4.54
C SER A 9 22.37 53.18 5.97
N LEU A 10 22.03 51.99 6.44
CA LEU A 10 22.88 51.31 7.42
C LEU A 10 22.68 49.79 7.31
N LEU A 11 23.71 49.14 6.76
CA LEU A 11 23.97 47.73 6.93
C LEU A 11 24.20 47.44 8.41
N CYS A 12 23.43 46.50 8.98
CA CYS A 12 23.85 45.73 10.15
C CYS A 12 23.52 44.25 9.89
N TYR A 13 24.58 43.51 9.56
CA TYR A 13 24.72 42.08 9.77
C TYR A 13 24.45 41.73 11.24
N PHE A 14 23.66 40.69 11.52
CA PHE A 14 23.64 39.78 12.69
C PHE A 14 22.38 38.89 12.46
N SER A 15 22.32 37.56 12.51
CA SER A 15 23.18 36.50 13.01
C SER A 15 22.68 35.18 12.37
N CYS A 16 23.59 34.24 12.06
CA CYS A 16 23.24 32.83 11.85
C CYS A 16 22.88 32.20 13.20
N ASP A 17 21.91 31.28 13.19
CA ASP A 17 21.89 29.99 13.93
C ASP A 17 20.49 29.62 14.41
N THR A 18 19.85 28.66 13.74
CA THR A 18 19.20 27.53 14.44
C THR A 18 19.14 26.32 13.50
N ILE A 19 20.14 25.44 13.67
CA ILE A 19 20.05 24.03 13.26
C ILE A 19 19.06 23.36 14.22
N THR A 20 17.83 23.12 13.79
CA THR A 20 16.93 22.21 14.51
C THR A 20 17.27 20.77 14.12
N LYS A 21 17.78 20.05 15.11
CA LYS A 21 18.26 18.66 15.09
C LYS A 21 17.26 17.70 14.44
N LYS A 22 17.72 16.85 13.51
CA LYS A 22 17.00 15.64 13.06
C LYS A 22 16.73 14.73 14.26
N PRO A 23 15.48 14.26 14.48
CA PRO A 23 15.22 13.21 15.47
C PRO A 23 15.79 11.87 15.00
N LYS A 24 16.32 11.12 15.98
CA LYS A 24 16.97 9.81 15.87
C LYS A 24 15.96 8.74 15.45
N ALA A 25 16.36 7.91 14.51
CA ALA A 25 15.67 6.66 14.15
C ALA A 25 15.69 5.67 15.32
N SER A 26 14.57 5.01 15.61
CA SER A 26 14.53 3.79 16.41
C SER A 26 13.51 2.78 15.86
N SER A 27 14.07 1.73 15.25
CA SER A 27 13.52 0.38 15.01
C SER A 27 12.08 0.28 14.52
N ASP A 28 11.88 0.51 13.23
CA ASP A 28 10.66 0.13 12.53
C ASP A 28 10.75 -1.36 12.14
N HIS A 29 9.86 -2.18 12.71
CA HIS A 29 9.45 -3.43 12.07
C HIS A 29 8.64 -3.05 10.82
N SER A 30 9.33 -2.86 9.70
CA SER A 30 8.72 -2.60 8.39
C SER A 30 8.02 -3.87 7.90
N CYS A 31 6.76 -4.04 8.26
CA CYS A 31 5.86 -4.91 7.52
C CYS A 31 5.45 -4.14 6.25
N MET A 32 5.86 -4.64 5.08
CA MET A 32 5.87 -3.98 3.77
C MET A 32 6.89 -2.85 3.60
N PRO A 33 8.03 -3.08 2.90
CA PRO A 33 8.74 -1.97 2.30
C PRO A 33 7.80 -1.31 1.29
N SER A 34 7.56 -0.01 1.44
CA SER A 34 7.09 0.80 0.32
C SER A 34 8.15 0.70 -0.76
N ASN A 35 7.94 -0.18 -1.74
CA ASN A 35 8.62 -0.10 -3.01
C ASN A 35 8.09 1.17 -3.71
N THR A 36 8.59 2.33 -3.28
CA THR A 36 8.66 3.48 -4.18
C THR A 36 9.55 3.01 -5.31
N ILE A 37 8.92 2.63 -6.43
CA ILE A 37 9.60 2.26 -7.66
C ILE A 37 10.31 3.54 -8.15
N THR A 38 11.52 3.80 -7.66
CA THR A 38 12.53 4.57 -8.40
C THR A 38 13.23 3.59 -9.36
N ARG A 39 12.45 2.96 -10.24
CA ARG A 39 13.05 2.37 -11.45
C ARG A 39 13.31 3.53 -12.40
N ASN A 40 14.57 3.65 -12.83
CA ASN A 40 15.02 4.60 -13.83
C ASN A 40 14.00 4.72 -14.97
N LEU A 41 13.52 5.94 -15.20
CA LEU A 41 12.65 6.33 -16.30
C LEU A 41 13.45 6.32 -17.62
N SER A 42 13.68 5.14 -18.15
CA SER A 42 14.08 4.85 -19.53
C SER A 42 13.99 3.32 -19.62
N GLU A 43 12.99 2.68 -20.19
CA GLU A 43 12.36 2.85 -21.50
C GLU A 43 10.94 2.23 -21.45
N ASN A 44 10.09 2.57 -22.41
CA ASN A 44 8.64 2.24 -22.55
C ASN A 44 7.66 3.12 -21.76
N SER A 45 7.43 4.32 -22.31
CA SER A 45 6.35 5.24 -21.92
C SER A 45 4.93 4.64 -22.03
N TYR A 46 4.73 3.58 -22.82
CA TYR A 46 3.43 2.93 -23.01
C TYR A 46 3.00 2.06 -21.81
N ASP A 47 3.94 1.37 -21.16
CA ASP A 47 3.61 0.50 -20.01
C ASP A 47 3.32 1.32 -18.75
N ILE A 48 3.94 2.51 -18.63
CA ILE A 48 3.64 3.48 -17.58
C ILE A 48 2.28 4.15 -17.83
N GLU A 49 1.93 4.45 -19.08
CA GLU A 49 0.62 5.00 -19.41
C GLU A 49 -0.49 3.99 -19.12
N ILE A 50 -0.31 2.69 -19.42
CA ILE A 50 -1.31 1.64 -19.10
C ILE A 50 -1.47 1.43 -17.59
N ALA A 51 -0.38 1.45 -16.83
CA ALA A 51 -0.43 1.34 -15.37
C ALA A 51 -1.07 2.57 -14.70
N LEU A 52 -0.96 3.75 -15.32
CA LEU A 52 -1.61 5.00 -14.88
C LEU A 52 -3.02 5.19 -15.48
N SER A 53 -3.34 4.49 -16.56
CA SER A 53 -4.63 4.45 -17.25
C SER A 53 -5.43 3.19 -16.93
N GLY A 54 -5.14 2.55 -15.79
CA GLY A 54 -5.94 1.44 -15.29
C GLY A 54 -7.41 1.87 -15.31
N ASN A 55 -8.27 1.04 -15.88
CA ASN A 55 -9.70 1.32 -15.89
C ASN A 55 -10.20 1.34 -14.45
N THR A 56 -10.51 2.52 -13.92
CA THR A 56 -11.02 2.72 -12.56
C THR A 56 -12.55 2.70 -12.50
N ASN A 57 -13.23 2.22 -13.55
CA ASN A 57 -14.68 2.07 -13.53
C ASN A 57 -15.10 1.14 -12.40
N GLY A 58 -16.04 1.59 -11.57
CA GLY A 58 -16.48 0.84 -10.39
C GLY A 58 -15.55 0.95 -9.18
N MET A 59 -14.46 1.73 -9.28
CA MET A 59 -13.57 2.04 -8.16
C MET A 59 -13.81 3.43 -7.60
N ILE A 60 -13.58 3.57 -6.29
CA ILE A 60 -13.56 4.85 -5.58
C ILE A 60 -12.12 5.25 -5.26
N PHE A 61 -11.83 6.55 -5.35
CA PHE A 61 -10.55 7.09 -4.94
C PHE A 61 -10.53 7.32 -3.43
N VAL A 62 -9.74 6.53 -2.71
CA VAL A 62 -9.54 6.67 -1.27
C VAL A 62 -8.34 7.57 -1.04
N LYS A 63 -8.59 8.76 -0.48
CA LYS A 63 -7.53 9.69 -0.10
C LYS A 63 -6.73 9.10 1.05
N GLY A 64 -5.40 9.09 0.89
CA GLY A 64 -4.48 8.68 1.94
C GLY A 64 -4.54 9.58 3.17
N GLY A 65 -4.10 9.04 4.30
CA GLY A 65 -4.17 9.69 5.60
C GLY A 65 -3.65 8.81 6.73
N GLU A 66 -3.79 9.31 7.94
CA GLU A 66 -3.53 8.59 9.17
C GLU A 66 -4.87 8.12 9.78
N PHE A 67 -4.92 6.88 10.25
CA PHE A 67 -6.07 6.37 11.02
C PHE A 67 -5.61 5.35 12.07
N GLU A 68 -6.50 5.04 13.02
CA GLU A 68 -6.28 4.02 14.04
C GLU A 68 -6.75 2.65 13.52
N MET A 69 -5.82 1.72 13.32
CA MET A 69 -6.08 0.34 12.87
C MET A 69 -6.05 -0.62 14.06
N GLY A 70 -6.93 -1.63 14.04
CA GLY A 70 -7.01 -2.66 15.08
C GLY A 70 -8.06 -2.34 16.16
N GLY A 71 -8.25 -3.30 17.07
CA GLY A 71 -9.24 -3.26 18.13
C GLY A 71 -8.73 -2.66 19.46
N ASP A 72 -9.64 -2.06 20.21
CA ASP A 72 -9.43 -1.60 21.59
C ASP A 72 -10.61 -1.91 22.53
N ASN A 73 -11.59 -2.68 22.06
CA ASN A 73 -12.84 -2.96 22.76
C ASN A 73 -13.07 -4.46 22.96
N ASN A 74 -14.14 -4.82 23.67
CA ASN A 74 -14.48 -6.20 24.00
C ASN A 74 -15.05 -7.02 22.83
N GLU A 75 -15.31 -6.41 21.68
CA GLU A 75 -15.72 -7.13 20.47
C GLU A 75 -14.51 -7.62 19.66
N ALA A 76 -13.35 -7.00 19.87
CA ALA A 76 -12.13 -7.36 19.18
C ALA A 76 -11.56 -8.71 19.67
N LYS A 77 -11.10 -9.52 18.73
CA LYS A 77 -10.37 -10.76 19.04
C LYS A 77 -8.95 -10.45 19.47
N GLN A 78 -8.31 -11.41 20.15
CA GLN A 78 -6.96 -11.25 20.69
C GLN A 78 -5.91 -10.90 19.63
N ASP A 79 -6.08 -11.36 18.39
CA ASP A 79 -5.23 -11.10 17.24
C ASP A 79 -5.55 -9.78 16.50
N GLU A 80 -6.57 -9.04 16.92
CA GLU A 80 -6.94 -7.74 16.36
C GLU A 80 -6.35 -6.56 17.16
N PHE A 81 -5.76 -6.81 18.32
CA PHE A 81 -5.09 -5.81 19.17
C PHE A 81 -3.59 -5.66 18.85
N PRO A 82 -2.97 -4.53 19.23
CA PRO A 82 -3.60 -3.32 19.76
C PRO A 82 -4.05 -2.37 18.66
N LYS A 83 -4.98 -1.48 19.00
CA LYS A 83 -5.24 -0.28 18.22
C LYS A 83 -3.97 0.58 18.12
N HIS A 84 -3.59 0.96 16.90
CA HIS A 84 -2.41 1.78 16.65
C HIS A 84 -2.54 2.62 15.37
N LYS A 85 -1.75 3.69 15.29
CA LYS A 85 -1.72 4.59 14.14
C LYS A 85 -1.06 3.97 12.93
N VAL A 86 -1.73 4.05 11.78
CA VAL A 86 -1.24 3.63 10.47
C VAL A 86 -1.40 4.78 9.48
N ILE A 87 -0.36 5.01 8.68
CA ILE A 87 -0.38 5.97 7.57
C ILE A 87 -0.46 5.19 6.26
N VAL A 88 -1.45 5.51 5.43
CA VAL A 88 -1.63 4.92 4.11
C VAL A 88 -1.58 6.01 3.03
N ASN A 89 -0.94 5.71 1.90
CA ASN A 89 -0.97 6.58 0.73
C ASN A 89 -2.36 6.52 0.06
N SER A 90 -2.67 7.47 -0.81
CA SER A 90 -3.91 7.44 -1.60
C SER A 90 -3.90 6.28 -2.61
N PHE A 91 -5.05 5.67 -2.85
CA PHE A 91 -5.22 4.55 -3.77
C PHE A 91 -6.66 4.45 -4.29
N TRP A 92 -6.88 3.61 -5.31
CA TRP A 92 -8.21 3.25 -5.80
C TRP A 92 -8.65 1.92 -5.18
N MET A 93 -9.92 1.79 -4.82
CA MET A 93 -10.51 0.59 -4.26
C MET A 93 -11.84 0.29 -4.96
N ASP A 94 -12.12 -0.97 -5.31
CA ASP A 94 -13.43 -1.35 -5.83
C ASP A 94 -14.53 -0.97 -4.82
N GLU A 95 -15.64 -0.40 -5.29
CA GLU A 95 -16.77 -0.05 -4.43
C GLU A 95 -17.48 -1.30 -3.88
N THR A 96 -17.44 -2.40 -4.64
CA THR A 96 -18.04 -3.69 -4.29
C THR A 96 -17.02 -4.80 -4.40
N GLU A 97 -17.28 -5.93 -3.74
CA GLU A 97 -16.54 -7.16 -3.99
C GLU A 97 -16.66 -7.60 -5.46
N VAL A 98 -15.67 -8.37 -5.93
CA VAL A 98 -15.71 -8.98 -7.27
C VAL A 98 -16.88 -9.95 -7.35
N THR A 99 -17.81 -9.68 -8.26
CA THR A 99 -19.00 -10.51 -8.46
C THR A 99 -18.68 -11.77 -9.26
N ASN A 100 -19.56 -12.77 -9.16
CA ASN A 100 -19.44 -13.99 -9.95
C ASN A 100 -19.45 -13.72 -11.47
N ASP A 101 -20.25 -12.75 -11.94
CA ASP A 101 -20.33 -12.40 -13.35
C ASP A 101 -19.02 -11.77 -13.84
N GLN A 102 -18.45 -10.84 -13.07
CA GLN A 102 -17.14 -10.25 -13.38
C GLN A 102 -16.02 -11.28 -13.36
N PHE A 103 -16.00 -12.18 -12.36
CA PHE A 103 -15.00 -13.25 -12.31
C PHE A 103 -15.17 -14.23 -13.48
N LYS A 104 -16.42 -14.51 -13.89
CA LYS A 104 -16.70 -15.33 -15.07
C LYS A 104 -16.18 -14.68 -16.35
N GLU A 105 -16.40 -13.39 -16.55
CA GLU A 105 -15.85 -12.66 -17.70
C GLU A 105 -14.32 -12.78 -17.76
N PHE A 106 -13.64 -12.66 -16.62
CA PHE A 106 -12.21 -12.90 -16.51
C PHE A 106 -11.83 -14.33 -16.92
N VAL A 107 -12.49 -15.35 -16.37
CA VAL A 107 -12.22 -16.76 -16.70
C VAL A 107 -12.46 -17.04 -18.18
N ASP A 108 -13.56 -16.54 -18.76
CA ASP A 108 -13.88 -16.73 -20.18
C ASP A 108 -12.83 -16.06 -21.08
N ALA A 109 -12.33 -14.88 -20.69
CA ALA A 109 -11.35 -14.14 -21.46
C ALA A 109 -9.94 -14.74 -21.40
N THR A 110 -9.54 -15.31 -20.25
CA THR A 110 -8.16 -15.78 -20.05
C THR A 110 -8.02 -17.30 -20.00
N GLY A 111 -9.13 -18.05 -19.90
CA GLY A 111 -9.13 -19.49 -19.63
C GLY A 111 -8.53 -19.85 -18.27
N TYR A 112 -8.69 -18.99 -17.26
CA TYR A 112 -8.04 -19.19 -15.95
C TYR A 112 -8.64 -20.38 -15.20
N ILE A 113 -7.77 -21.28 -14.71
CA ILE A 113 -8.14 -22.39 -13.83
C ILE A 113 -7.74 -22.04 -12.39
N THR A 114 -8.72 -21.96 -11.51
CA THR A 114 -8.52 -21.57 -10.11
C THR A 114 -7.67 -22.60 -9.36
N THR A 115 -7.08 -22.18 -8.25
CA THR A 115 -6.37 -23.12 -7.37
C THR A 115 -7.29 -24.22 -6.83
N ALA A 116 -8.58 -23.92 -6.63
CA ALA A 116 -9.56 -24.89 -6.14
C ALA A 116 -9.87 -26.01 -7.16
N GLU A 117 -9.75 -25.72 -8.46
CA GLU A 117 -9.99 -26.70 -9.53
C GLU A 117 -8.77 -27.57 -9.84
N LYS A 118 -7.57 -27.17 -9.39
CA LYS A 118 -6.34 -27.93 -9.63
C LYS A 118 -6.33 -29.18 -8.74
N ALA A 119 -5.99 -30.32 -9.35
CA ALA A 119 -5.86 -31.57 -8.62
C ALA A 119 -4.79 -31.46 -7.52
N ILE A 120 -5.12 -31.94 -6.34
CA ILE A 120 -4.22 -31.97 -5.19
C ILE A 120 -3.18 -33.07 -5.39
N ASP A 121 -1.89 -32.69 -5.42
CA ASP A 121 -0.79 -33.66 -5.38
C ASP A 121 -0.42 -33.99 -3.93
N TRP A 122 -0.73 -35.22 -3.51
CA TRP A 122 -0.37 -35.73 -2.20
C TRP A 122 1.13 -35.69 -1.92
N ASN A 123 1.99 -35.86 -2.93
CA ASN A 123 3.43 -35.83 -2.75
C ASN A 123 3.96 -34.44 -2.41
N GLU A 124 3.24 -33.39 -2.79
CA GLU A 124 3.56 -32.02 -2.41
C GLU A 124 2.98 -31.68 -1.03
N ILE A 125 1.73 -32.06 -0.74
CA ILE A 125 1.11 -31.80 0.56
C ILE A 125 1.81 -32.56 1.70
N LYS A 126 2.26 -33.80 1.48
CA LYS A 126 2.93 -34.57 2.53
C LYS A 126 4.21 -33.91 3.07
N LYS A 127 4.80 -32.96 2.33
CA LYS A 127 5.99 -32.20 2.75
C LYS A 127 5.68 -31.10 3.76
N ILE A 128 4.44 -30.58 3.77
CA ILE A 128 4.01 -29.46 4.64
C ILE A 128 3.23 -29.92 5.88
N VAL A 129 2.73 -31.15 5.88
CA VAL A 129 1.99 -31.73 7.02
C VAL A 129 2.93 -32.48 7.98
N PRO A 130 2.58 -32.61 9.26
CA PRO A 130 3.37 -33.38 10.21
C PRO A 130 3.64 -34.82 9.73
N PRO A 131 4.82 -35.39 10.05
CA PRO A 131 5.13 -36.79 9.71
C PRO A 131 4.07 -37.75 10.26
N GLY A 132 3.62 -38.69 9.42
CA GLY A 132 2.61 -39.68 9.79
C GLY A 132 1.15 -39.26 9.52
N THR A 133 0.91 -38.06 8.97
CA THR A 133 -0.43 -37.65 8.52
C THR A 133 -0.90 -38.59 7.40
N PRO A 134 -2.02 -39.33 7.57
CA PRO A 134 -2.53 -40.22 6.53
C PRO A 134 -3.06 -39.42 5.33
N LYS A 135 -3.02 -40.04 4.14
CA LYS A 135 -3.63 -39.46 2.94
C LYS A 135 -5.14 -39.25 3.19
N PRO A 136 -5.69 -38.06 2.90
CA PRO A 136 -7.15 -37.87 2.90
C PRO A 136 -7.84 -38.90 1.99
N HIS A 137 -9.06 -39.29 2.35
CA HIS A 137 -9.87 -40.12 1.46
C HIS A 137 -10.15 -39.33 0.18
N ASP A 138 -10.01 -39.98 -0.97
CA ASP A 138 -10.44 -39.39 -2.23
C ASP A 138 -11.98 -39.27 -2.16
N SER A 139 -12.53 -38.08 -2.46
CA SER A 139 -13.97 -37.79 -2.38
C SER A 139 -14.79 -38.57 -3.40
#